data_AF-A0A938ICN2-F1
#
_entry.id   AF-A0A938ICN2-F1
#
_cell.length_a   1.000
_cell.length_b   1.000
_cell.length_c   1.000
_cell.angle_alpha   90.00
_cell.angle_beta   90.00
_cell.angle_gamma   90.00
#
_symmetry.space_group_name_H-M   'P 1'
#
loop_
_entity.id
_entity.type
_entity.pdbx_description
1 polymer ?
#
loop_
_entity_poly.entity_id
_entity_poly.type
_entity_poly.pdbx_seq_one_letter_code
_entity_poly.pdbx_strand_id
1 'polypeptide(L)'
;MKRFLLLFAALCALLLLLFGLAVALGAPVDSDPTPWLREHERWAGALVAVLLVADVVLPVPSSLLMIASGALCGPWLGALWSSLGALGAALAAWAIGRGGAAWTRRVLGEHDAERARLWLARHGWFAI
;
A
#
# COMPACT_ATOMS: atom_id res chain seq x y z
N MET A 1 -3.15 -8.42 23.46
CA MET A 1 -1.87 -8.98 22.94
C MET A 1 -2.06 -10.07 21.88
N LYS A 2 -2.83 -11.15 22.13
CA LYS A 2 -3.06 -12.24 21.13
C LYS A 2 -3.62 -11.75 19.79
N ARG A 3 -4.54 -10.78 19.79
CA ARG A 3 -5.11 -10.17 18.57
C ARG A 3 -4.09 -9.40 17.73
N PHE A 4 -3.19 -8.66 18.37
CA PHE A 4 -2.11 -7.95 17.68
C PHE A 4 -1.12 -8.93 17.04
N LEU A 5 -0.75 -10.01 17.74
CA LEU A 5 0.09 -11.07 17.18
C LEU A 5 -0.58 -11.75 15.98
N LEU A 6 -1.89 -11.97 16.03
CA LEU A 6 -2.67 -12.49 14.89
C LEU A 6 -2.66 -11.54 13.71
N LEU A 7 -2.88 -10.24 13.92
CA LEU A 7 -2.83 -9.23 12.84
C LEU A 7 -1.43 -9.15 12.23
N PHE A 8 -0.39 -9.16 13.07
CA PHE A 8 1.00 -9.17 12.61
C PHE A 8 1.31 -10.44 11.80
N ALA A 9 0.95 -11.62 12.31
CA ALA A 9 1.13 -12.88 11.60
C ALA A 9 0.34 -12.92 10.28
N ALA A 10 -0.87 -12.37 10.25
CA ALA A 10 -1.67 -12.25 9.03
C ALA A 10 -1.01 -11.32 8.00
N LEU A 11 -0.44 -10.20 8.43
CA LEU A 11 0.33 -9.30 7.57
C LEU A 11 1.57 -9.98 7.00
N CYS A 12 2.34 -10.68 7.85
CA CYS A 12 3.48 -11.47 7.39
C CYS A 12 3.06 -12.57 6.40
N ALA A 13 1.97 -13.28 6.67
CA ALA A 13 1.44 -14.31 5.78
C ALA A 13 0.99 -13.71 4.44
N LEU A 14 0.33 -12.55 4.45
CA LEU A 14 -0.07 -11.82 3.23
C LEU A 14 1.16 -11.44 2.40
N LEU A 15 2.19 -10.87 3.02
CA LEU A 15 3.46 -10.53 2.36
C LEU A 15 4.13 -11.76 1.74
N LEU A 16 4.23 -12.86 2.49
CA LEU A 16 4.79 -14.12 2.00
C LEU A 16 3.97 -14.70 0.85
N LEU A 17 2.65 -14.60 0.91
CA LEU A 17 1.75 -15.07 -0.15
C LEU A 17 1.90 -14.23 -1.42
N LEU A 18 1.98 -12.91 -1.31
CA LEU A 18 2.22 -12.02 -2.44
C LEU A 18 3.59 -12.30 -3.08
N PHE A 19 4.62 -12.49 -2.27
CA PHE A 19 5.95 -12.87 -2.74
C PHE A 19 5.93 -14.23 -3.46
N GLY A 20 5.31 -15.25 -2.85
CA GLY A 20 5.15 -16.57 -3.46
C GLY A 20 4.38 -16.53 -4.77
N LEU A 21 3.33 -15.70 -4.87
CA LEU A 21 2.57 -15.50 -6.09
C LEU A 21 3.42 -14.83 -7.18
N ALA A 22 4.21 -13.81 -6.84
CA ALA A 22 5.10 -13.14 -7.78
C ALA A 22 6.14 -14.12 -8.36
N VAL A 23 6.75 -14.96 -7.51
CA VAL A 23 7.68 -16.00 -7.95
C VAL A 23 6.98 -17.04 -8.84
N ALA A 24 5.78 -17.49 -8.45
CA ALA A 24 5.02 -18.47 -9.23
C ALA A 24 4.58 -17.96 -10.60
N LEU A 25 4.33 -16.65 -10.74
CA LEU A 25 4.02 -15.98 -12.00
C LEU A 25 5.26 -15.70 -12.87
N GLY A 26 6.45 -16.09 -12.43
CA GLY A 26 7.70 -15.86 -13.15
C GLY A 26 8.11 -14.40 -13.17
N ALA A 27 7.73 -13.61 -12.16
CA ALA A 27 8.21 -12.24 -12.05
C ALA A 27 9.75 -12.24 -11.96
N PRO A 28 10.44 -11.35 -12.69
CA PRO A 28 11.89 -11.23 -12.65
C PRO A 28 12.30 -10.61 -11.30
N VAL A 29 12.42 -11.44 -10.26
CA VAL A 29 12.87 -11.02 -8.92
C VAL A 29 14.41 -10.93 -8.87
N ASP A 30 15.07 -11.69 -9.72
CA ASP A 30 16.52 -11.87 -9.84
C ASP A 30 17.11 -11.30 -11.14
N SER A 31 16.26 -10.85 -12.07
CA SER A 31 16.62 -10.45 -13.43
C SER A 31 16.32 -8.98 -13.69
N ASP A 32 17.01 -8.36 -14.65
CA ASP A 32 16.75 -6.97 -15.08
C ASP A 32 15.29 -6.83 -15.57
N PRO A 33 14.43 -6.04 -14.89
CA PRO A 33 13.02 -5.91 -15.25
C PRO A 33 12.80 -4.99 -16.47
N THR A 34 13.84 -4.28 -16.93
CA THR A 34 13.75 -3.26 -17.98
C THR A 34 13.09 -3.73 -19.29
N PRO A 35 13.34 -4.96 -19.80
CA PRO A 35 12.68 -5.45 -21.02
C PRO A 35 11.16 -5.63 -20.86
N TRP A 36 10.73 -6.21 -19.74
CA TRP A 36 9.31 -6.46 -19.43
C TRP A 36 8.54 -5.14 -19.24
N LEU A 37 9.21 -4.18 -18.60
CA LEU A 37 8.70 -2.82 -18.40
C LEU A 37 8.52 -2.08 -19.74
N ARG A 38 9.49 -2.17 -20.67
CA ARG A 38 9.43 -1.51 -21.99
C ARG A 38 8.31 -2.03 -22.87
N GLU A 39 8.00 -3.31 -22.80
CA GLU A 39 6.90 -3.91 -23.57
C GLU A 39 5.53 -3.29 -23.21
N HIS A 40 5.39 -2.78 -21.99
CA HIS A 40 4.14 -2.23 -21.45
C HIS A 40 4.13 -0.68 -21.35
N GLU A 41 5.10 0.01 -21.96
CA GLU A 41 5.27 1.49 -21.86
C GLU A 41 4.00 2.29 -22.12
N ARG A 42 3.15 1.85 -23.07
CA ARG A 42 1.91 2.57 -23.45
C ARG A 42 0.90 2.68 -22.31
N TRP A 43 0.87 1.72 -21.40
CA TRP A 43 -0.07 1.67 -20.26
C TRP A 43 0.63 1.76 -18.90
N ALA A 44 1.96 1.80 -18.89
CA ALA A 44 2.78 1.75 -17.69
C ALA A 44 2.41 2.83 -16.66
N GLY A 45 2.22 4.08 -17.09
CA GLY A 45 1.86 5.18 -16.20
C GLY A 45 0.50 4.97 -15.51
N ALA A 46 -0.51 4.56 -16.27
CA ALA A 46 -1.84 4.27 -15.73
C ALA A 46 -1.81 3.05 -14.79
N LEU A 47 -1.05 2.01 -15.15
CA LEU A 47 -0.89 0.83 -14.32
C LEU A 47 -0.19 1.16 -12.99
N VAL A 48 0.86 1.98 -13.01
CA VAL A 48 1.53 2.47 -11.80
C VAL A 48 0.56 3.26 -10.94
N ALA A 49 -0.23 4.17 -11.52
CA ALA A 49 -1.20 4.94 -10.75
C ALA A 49 -2.22 4.02 -10.05
N VAL A 50 -2.74 3.01 -10.75
CA VAL A 50 -3.67 2.02 -10.17
C VAL A 50 -3.00 1.20 -9.08
N LEU A 51 -1.76 0.72 -9.30
CA LEU A 51 -1.02 -0.04 -8.30
C LEU A 51 -0.71 0.79 -7.06
N LEU A 52 -0.41 2.09 -7.21
CA LEU A 52 -0.23 3.01 -6.08
C LEU A 52 -1.51 3.20 -5.27
N VAL A 53 -2.68 3.23 -5.91
CA VAL A 53 -3.96 3.23 -5.18
C VAL A 53 -4.18 1.89 -4.47
N ALA A 54 -3.87 0.78 -5.14
CA ALA A 54 -3.98 -0.55 -4.58
C ALA A 54 -3.01 -0.78 -3.42
N ASP A 55 -1.89 -0.03 -3.37
CA ASP A 55 -0.89 -0.08 -2.29
C ASP A 55 -1.47 0.21 -0.90
N VAL A 56 -2.60 0.93 -0.85
CA VAL A 56 -3.34 1.17 0.40
C VAL A 56 -3.78 -0.12 1.09
N VAL A 57 -3.97 -1.20 0.31
CA VAL A 57 -4.44 -2.50 0.80
C VAL A 57 -3.41 -3.60 0.55
N LEU A 58 -2.77 -3.58 -0.61
CA LEU A 58 -1.70 -4.50 -0.99
C LEU A 58 -0.38 -3.86 -0.55
N PRO A 59 0.45 -4.46 0.32
CA PRO A 59 1.72 -3.85 0.71
C PRO A 59 2.74 -3.92 -0.45
N VAL A 60 2.65 -2.97 -1.37
CA VAL A 60 3.49 -2.84 -2.56
C VAL A 60 4.56 -1.76 -2.30
N PRO A 61 5.81 -1.95 -2.70
CA PRO A 61 6.84 -0.92 -2.55
C PRO A 61 6.58 0.28 -3.49
N SER A 62 5.82 1.28 -3.05
CA SER A 62 5.43 2.48 -3.82
C SER A 62 6.62 3.23 -4.41
N SER A 63 7.75 3.31 -3.71
CA SER A 63 8.97 3.94 -4.23
C SER A 63 9.49 3.26 -5.51
N LEU A 64 9.40 1.93 -5.60
CA LEU A 64 9.80 1.20 -6.81
C LEU A 64 8.87 1.52 -7.98
N LEU A 65 7.57 1.64 -7.73
CA LEU A 65 6.59 2.01 -8.75
C LEU A 65 6.82 3.42 -9.28
N MET A 66 7.14 4.36 -8.40
CA MET A 66 7.44 5.74 -8.79
C MET A 66 8.72 5.84 -9.63
N ILE A 67 9.77 5.10 -9.24
CA ILE A 67 11.01 5.01 -10.02
C ILE A 67 10.73 4.39 -11.39
N ALA A 68 9.99 3.28 -11.45
CA ALA A 68 9.61 2.62 -12.69
C ALA A 68 8.80 3.54 -13.61
N SER A 69 7.87 4.32 -13.05
CA SER A 69 7.07 5.30 -13.79
C SER A 69 7.94 6.39 -14.42
N GLY A 70 8.90 6.93 -13.66
CA GLY A 70 9.87 7.90 -14.17
C GLY A 70 10.78 7.33 -15.26
N ALA A 71 11.20 6.07 -15.11
CA ALA A 71 12.04 5.38 -16.09
C ALA A 71 11.29 5.08 -17.40
N LEU A 72 9.99 4.75 -17.33
CA LEU A 72 9.21 4.33 -18.50
C LEU A 72 8.50 5.48 -19.22
N CYS A 73 7.89 6.40 -18.47
CA CYS A 73 7.14 7.50 -19.05
C CYS A 73 7.99 8.79 -19.17
N GLY A 74 9.22 8.77 -18.67
CA GLY A 74 10.05 9.95 -18.49
C GLY A 74 9.72 10.71 -17.20
N PRO A 75 10.58 11.64 -16.78
CA PRO A 75 10.51 12.27 -15.46
C PRO A 75 9.20 13.05 -15.23
N TRP A 76 8.73 13.80 -16.23
CA TRP A 76 7.54 14.65 -16.08
C TRP A 76 6.23 13.87 -16.11
N LEU A 77 6.04 12.99 -17.11
CA LEU A 77 4.84 12.16 -17.19
C LEU A 77 4.82 11.12 -16.08
N GLY A 78 5.97 10.55 -15.72
CA GLY A 78 6.09 9.63 -14.59
C GLY A 78 5.74 10.29 -13.26
N ALA A 79 6.17 11.54 -13.03
CA ALA A 79 5.77 12.33 -11.87
C ALA A 79 4.27 12.63 -11.86
N LEU A 80 3.68 12.95 -13.02
CA LEU A 80 2.23 13.17 -13.14
C LEU A 80 1.44 11.92 -12.74
N TRP A 81 1.76 10.76 -13.32
CA TRP A 81 1.11 9.49 -13.01
C TRP A 81 1.30 9.08 -11.55
N SER A 82 2.51 9.26 -11.01
CA SER A 82 2.80 8.97 -9.60
C SER A 82 2.00 9.88 -8.67
N SER A 83 1.84 11.15 -9.02
CA SER A 83 1.05 12.11 -8.23
C SER A 83 -0.43 11.78 -8.26
N LEU A 84 -0.98 11.40 -9.43
CA LEU A 84 -2.37 10.95 -9.55
C LEU A 84 -2.61 9.66 -8.74
N GLY A 85 -1.68 8.70 -8.82
CA GLY A 85 -1.72 7.48 -8.01
C GLY A 85 -1.70 7.77 -6.52
N ALA A 86 -0.77 8.63 -6.06
CA ALA A 86 -0.67 9.02 -4.66
C ALA A 86 -1.90 9.78 -4.15
N LEU A 87 -2.47 10.68 -4.96
CA LEU A 87 -3.72 11.36 -4.64
C LEU A 87 -4.88 10.35 -4.52
N GLY A 88 -4.98 9.41 -5.46
CA GLY A 88 -5.97 8.34 -5.40
C GLY A 88 -5.78 7.46 -4.17
N ALA A 89 -4.55 7.12 -3.80
CA ALA A 89 -4.21 6.36 -2.61
C ALA A 89 -4.62 7.11 -1.33
N ALA A 90 -4.34 8.41 -1.25
CA ALA A 90 -4.74 9.24 -0.13
C ALA A 90 -6.28 9.31 0.01
N LEU A 91 -7.01 9.47 -1.11
CA LEU A 91 -8.47 9.46 -1.11
C LEU A 91 -9.05 8.11 -0.70
N ALA A 92 -8.49 7.01 -1.20
CA ALA A 92 -8.89 5.65 -0.84
C ALA A 92 -8.62 5.38 0.64
N ALA A 93 -7.42 5.69 1.14
CA ALA A 93 -7.06 5.58 2.55
C ALA A 93 -7.99 6.41 3.44
N TRP A 94 -8.31 7.64 3.04
CA TRP A 94 -9.26 8.48 3.77
C TRP A 94 -10.69 7.91 3.76
N ALA A 95 -11.16 7.38 2.63
CA ALA A 95 -12.47 6.75 2.53
C ALA A 95 -12.57 5.50 3.43
N ILE A 96 -11.54 4.65 3.41
CA ILE A 96 -11.44 3.47 4.30
C ILE A 96 -11.36 3.94 5.77
N GLY A 97 -10.53 4.94 6.06
CA GLY A 97 -10.32 5.48 7.41
C GLY A 97 -11.58 6.09 8.03
N ARG A 98 -12.40 6.79 7.25
CA ARG A 98 -13.69 7.35 7.72
C ARG A 98 -14.65 6.28 8.24
N GLY A 99 -14.72 5.13 7.57
CA GLY A 99 -15.53 3.98 8.00
C GLY A 99 -14.87 3.13 9.09
N GLY A 100 -13.58 3.36 9.35
CA GLY A 100 -12.74 2.51 10.18
C GLY A 100 -13.18 2.43 11.64
N ALA A 101 -13.79 3.48 12.21
CA ALA A 101 -14.10 3.52 13.65
C ALA A 101 -15.02 2.38 14.15
N ALA A 102 -15.95 1.90 13.31
CA ALA A 102 -16.78 0.75 13.64
C ALA A 102 -16.02 -0.57 13.47
N TRP A 103 -15.15 -0.64 12.46
CA TRP A 103 -14.33 -1.81 12.16
C TRP A 103 -13.23 -2.02 13.21
N THR A 104 -12.54 -0.94 13.61
CA THR A 104 -11.53 -0.93 14.68
C THR A 104 -12.12 -1.47 15.98
N ARG A 105 -13.33 -1.05 16.36
CA ARG A 105 -14.01 -1.56 17.55
C ARG A 105 -14.36 -3.05 17.44
N ARG A 106 -14.75 -3.53 16.26
CA ARG A 106 -15.02 -4.96 16.02
C ARG A 106 -13.75 -5.82 16.06
N VAL A 107 -12.65 -5.35 15.49
CA VAL A 107 -11.40 -6.13 15.34
C VAL A 107 -10.56 -6.10 16.62
N LEU A 108 -10.34 -4.91 17.20
CA LEU A 108 -9.54 -4.76 18.42
C LEU A 108 -10.36 -5.03 19.69
N GLY A 109 -11.66 -4.77 19.66
CA GLY A 109 -12.54 -4.81 20.82
C GLY A 109 -12.67 -3.44 21.49
N GLU A 110 -13.81 -3.21 22.15
CA GLU A 110 -14.16 -1.93 22.80
C GLU A 110 -13.08 -1.45 23.78
N HIS A 111 -12.53 -2.35 24.61
CA HIS A 111 -11.51 -2.00 25.62
C HIS A 111 -10.19 -1.49 25.02
N ASP A 112 -9.74 -2.08 23.91
CA ASP A 112 -8.50 -1.68 23.25
C ASP A 112 -8.69 -0.41 22.42
N ALA A 113 -9.86 -0.25 21.79
CA ALA A 113 -10.23 0.95 21.06
C ALA A 113 -10.35 2.18 21.97
N GLU A 114 -10.93 2.02 23.16
CA GLU A 114 -11.09 3.12 24.11
C GLU A 114 -9.75 3.53 24.75
N ARG A 115 -8.87 2.57 25.03
CA ARG A 115 -7.49 2.88 25.45
C ARG A 115 -6.72 3.68 24.40
N ALA A 116 -6.81 3.29 23.13
CA ALA A 116 -6.18 4.02 22.03
C ALA A 116 -6.74 5.45 21.91
N ARG A 117 -8.06 5.62 22.09
CA ARG A 117 -8.71 6.94 22.12
C ARG A 117 -8.23 7.81 23.27
N LEU A 118 -8.16 7.27 24.49
CA LEU A 118 -7.68 8.00 25.66
C LEU A 118 -6.21 8.42 25.50
N TRP A 119 -5.40 7.55 24.90
CA TRP A 119 -4.00 7.86 24.59
C TRP A 119 -3.87 9.02 23.60
N LEU A 120 -4.67 8.98 22.51
CA LEU A 120 -4.74 10.04 21.50
C LEU A 120 -5.27 11.35 22.09
N ALA A 121 -6.30 11.29 22.95
CA ALA A 121 -6.86 12.47 23.61
C ALA A 121 -5.84 13.15 24.55
N ARG A 122 -4.96 12.36 25.18
CA ARG A 122 -3.94 12.87 26.12
C ARG A 122 -2.71 13.44 25.42
N HIS A 123 -2.27 12.86 24.30
CA HIS A 123 -1.02 13.22 23.63
C HIS A 123 -1.22 13.93 22.27
N GLY A 124 -2.46 14.02 21.79
CA GLY A 124 -2.79 14.65 20.51
C GLY A 124 -2.03 13.98 19.36
N TRP A 125 -1.35 14.79 18.56
CA TRP A 125 -0.61 14.31 17.39
C TRP A 125 0.62 13.45 17.73
N PHE A 126 1.18 13.56 18.94
CA PHE A 126 2.34 12.77 19.38
C PHE A 126 2.03 11.29 19.65
N ALA A 127 0.76 10.89 19.58
CA ALA A 127 0.33 9.52 19.80
C ALA A 127 0.35 8.64 18.53
N ILE A 128 0.65 9.20 17.36
CA ILE A 128 0.69 8.55 16.04
C ILE A 128 2.14 8.51 15.57
#